data_AF-A0A8T3LHK4-F1
#
_entry.id   AF-A0A8T3LHK4-F1
#
_cell.length_a   1.000
_cell.length_b   1.000
_cell.length_c   1.000
_cell.angle_alpha   90.00
_cell.angle_beta   90.00
_cell.angle_gamma   90.00
#
_symmetry.space_group_name_H-M   'P 1'
#
loop_
_entity.id
_entity.type
_entity.pdbx_description
1 polymer ?
#
loop_
_entity_poly.entity_id
_entity_poly.type
_entity_poly.pdbx_seq_one_letter_code
_entity_poly.pdbx_strand_id
1 'polypeptide(L)' 'RKSADPETSYTAKLYASGTKRIAQKVGEEGVETALAATVHDRFELTNEASDLMYHLLVLLQDQGLDLGEVIDNLKNRH' A
#
# COMPACT_ATOMS: atom_id res chain seq x y z
N ARG A 1 -6.56 2.28 12.25
CA ARG A 1 -5.48 2.90 13.06
C ARG A 1 -5.08 4.31 12.58
N LYS A 2 -5.87 4.96 11.70
CA LYS A 2 -5.60 6.32 11.19
C LYS A 2 -5.50 7.38 12.30
N SER A 3 -6.25 7.19 13.38
CA SER A 3 -6.29 8.05 14.57
C SER A 3 -5.48 7.53 15.77
N ALA A 4 -4.67 6.48 15.58
CA ALA A 4 -3.80 5.99 16.66
C ALA A 4 -2.62 6.95 16.89
N ASP A 5 -1.97 6.86 18.04
CA ASP A 5 -0.78 7.65 18.34
C ASP A 5 0.37 7.30 17.35
N PRO A 6 0.91 8.29 16.60
CA PRO A 6 2.03 8.09 15.67
C PRO A 6 3.28 7.45 16.29
N GLU A 7 3.52 7.68 17.59
CA GLU A 7 4.70 7.14 18.29
C GLU A 7 4.57 5.64 18.58
N THR A 8 3.35 5.09 18.52
CA THR A 8 3.08 3.68 18.84
C THR A 8 2.61 2.87 17.63
N SER A 9 2.29 3.53 16.51
CA SER A 9 1.76 2.88 15.32
C SER A 9 2.43 3.37 14.05
N TYR A 10 3.11 2.45 13.36
CA TYR A 10 3.68 2.71 12.04
C TYR A 10 2.66 3.29 11.05
N THR A 11 1.43 2.78 11.06
CA THR A 11 0.32 3.30 10.25
C THR A 11 0.02 4.77 10.56
N ALA A 12 -0.03 5.14 11.84
CA ALA A 12 -0.30 6.53 12.23
C ALA A 12 0.87 7.46 11.88
N LYS A 13 2.12 6.99 12.00
CA LYS A 13 3.31 7.71 11.53
C LYS A 13 3.28 7.96 10.02
N LEU A 14 2.82 7.00 9.22
CA LEU A 14 2.62 7.17 7.78
C LEU A 14 1.60 8.27 7.46
N TYR A 15 0.43 8.24 8.11
CA TYR A 15 -0.57 9.31 7.94
C TYR A 15 -0.03 10.68 8.37
N ALA A 16 0.69 10.75 9.50
CA ALA A 16 1.33 11.99 9.95
C ALA A 16 2.40 12.51 8.98
N SER A 17 3.02 11.61 8.19
CA SER A 17 4.01 11.95 7.15
C SER A 17 3.37 12.48 5.85
N GLY A 18 2.05 12.40 5.72
CA GLY A 18 1.27 12.95 4.62
C GLY A 18 1.30 12.14 3.32
N THR A 19 0.37 12.49 2.41
CA THR A 19 0.11 11.78 1.14
C THR A 19 1.36 11.55 0.31
N LYS A 20 2.27 12.52 0.22
CA LYS A 20 3.51 12.40 -0.57
C LYS A 20 4.35 11.20 -0.12
N ARG A 21 4.53 11.00 1.19
CA ARG A 21 5.34 9.90 1.71
C ARG A 21 4.64 8.56 1.54
N ILE A 22 3.32 8.53 1.72
CA ILE A 22 2.51 7.32 1.50
C ILE A 22 2.58 6.88 0.03
N ALA A 23 2.36 7.80 -0.91
CA ALA A 23 2.44 7.52 -2.34
C ALA A 23 3.85 7.10 -2.79
N GLN A 24 4.89 7.69 -2.19
CA GLN A 24 6.27 7.25 -2.42
C GLN A 24 6.46 5.77 -2.06
N LYS A 25 5.97 5.34 -0.88
CA LYS A 25 6.05 3.93 -0.48
C LYS A 25 5.34 3.02 -1.49
N VAL A 26 4.13 3.36 -1.92
CA VAL A 26 3.42 2.57 -2.97
C VAL A 26 4.27 2.42 -4.24
N GLY A 27 4.98 3.48 -4.66
CA GLY A 27 5.88 3.42 -5.81
C GLY A 27 7.12 2.53 -5.58
N GLU A 28 7.74 2.63 -4.40
CA GLU A 28 8.88 1.78 -3.99
C GLU A 28 8.48 0.30 -4.02
N GLU A 29 7.43 -0.08 -3.28
CA GLU A 29 6.97 -1.47 -3.18
C GLU A 29 6.55 -2.05 -4.55
N GLY A 30 6.00 -1.20 -5.43
CA GLY A 30 5.62 -1.59 -6.78
C GLY A 30 6.83 -1.96 -7.64
N VAL A 31 7.93 -1.22 -7.50
CA VAL A 31 9.20 -1.53 -8.19
C VAL A 31 9.83 -2.78 -7.59
N GLU A 32 9.85 -2.91 -6.26
CA GLU A 32 10.42 -4.07 -5.54
C GLU A 32 9.66 -5.36 -5.89
N THR A 33 8.32 -5.32 -5.89
CA THR A 33 7.45 -6.42 -6.34
C THR A 33 7.79 -6.85 -7.78
N ALA A 34 7.95 -5.89 -8.69
CA ALA A 34 8.27 -6.18 -10.08
C ALA A 34 9.67 -6.83 -10.20
N LEU A 35 10.67 -6.30 -9.49
CA LEU A 35 12.03 -6.83 -9.49
C LEU A 35 12.09 -8.25 -8.91
N ALA A 36 11.44 -8.51 -7.78
CA ALA A 36 11.36 -9.84 -7.16
C ALA A 36 10.78 -10.88 -8.15
N ALA A 37 9.75 -10.50 -8.91
CA ALA A 37 9.19 -11.35 -9.95
C ALA A 37 10.19 -11.65 -11.08
N THR A 38 10.98 -10.66 -11.53
CA THR A 38 11.97 -10.84 -12.61
C THR A 38 13.10 -11.80 -12.26
N VAL A 39 13.43 -11.92 -10.98
CA VAL A 39 14.48 -12.84 -10.48
C VAL A 39 13.91 -14.17 -9.97
N HIS A 40 12.59 -14.38 -10.12
CA HIS A 40 11.87 -15.57 -9.67
C HIS A 40 11.98 -15.85 -8.16
N ASP A 41 12.17 -14.82 -7.35
CA ASP A 41 12.19 -14.96 -5.90
C ASP A 41 10.76 -14.93 -5.36
N ARG A 42 10.20 -16.12 -5.09
CA ARG A 42 8.83 -16.24 -4.58
C ARG A 42 8.67 -15.76 -3.14
N PHE A 43 9.71 -15.86 -2.33
CA PHE A 43 9.65 -15.41 -0.95
C PHE A 43 9.56 -13.88 -0.92
N GLU A 44 10.49 -13.23 -1.63
CA GLU A 44 10.51 -11.78 -1.71
C GLU A 44 9.29 -11.22 -2.42
N LEU A 45 8.87 -11.85 -3.53
CA LEU A 45 7.63 -11.44 -4.22
C LEU A 45 6.41 -11.47 -3.30
N THR A 46 6.34 -12.42 -2.37
CA THR A 46 5.23 -12.49 -1.41
C THR A 46 5.30 -11.36 -0.38
N ASN A 47 6.50 -11.01 0.10
CA ASN A 47 6.70 -9.92 1.05
C ASN A 47 6.39 -8.56 0.40
N GLU A 48 7.01 -8.27 -0.74
CA GLU A 48 6.85 -6.97 -1.43
C GLU A 48 5.42 -6.75 -1.93
N ALA A 49 4.75 -7.80 -2.42
CA ALA A 49 3.34 -7.69 -2.80
C ALA A 49 2.45 -7.43 -1.57
N SER A 50 2.81 -7.97 -0.40
CA SER A 50 2.08 -7.71 0.85
C SER A 50 2.27 -6.27 1.31
N ASP A 51 3.49 -5.74 1.22
CA ASP A 51 3.80 -4.35 1.58
C ASP A 51 3.16 -3.37 0.59
N LEU A 52 3.16 -3.68 -0.71
CA LEU A 52 2.43 -2.94 -1.73
C LEU A 52 0.94 -2.87 -1.40
N MET A 53 0.31 -4.00 -1.07
CA MET A 53 -1.10 -4.03 -0.69
C MET A 53 -1.36 -3.20 0.57
N TYR A 54 -0.52 -3.33 1.58
CA TYR A 54 -0.62 -2.53 2.80
C TYR A 54 -0.55 -1.04 2.51
N HIS A 55 0.47 -0.59 1.78
CA HIS A 55 0.68 0.82 1.47
C HIS A 55 -0.41 1.38 0.54
N LEU A 56 -0.93 0.57 -0.39
CA LEU A 56 -2.08 0.92 -1.22
C LEU A 56 -3.33 1.16 -0.37
N LEU A 57 -3.63 0.28 0.60
CA LEU A 57 -4.77 0.46 1.50
C LEU A 57 -4.66 1.73 2.34
N VAL A 58 -3.46 2.05 2.83
CA VAL A 58 -3.19 3.30 3.55
C VAL A 58 -3.41 4.51 2.63
N LEU A 59 -2.94 4.46 1.38
CA LEU A 59 -3.13 5.54 0.41
C LEU A 59 -4.61 5.77 0.08
N LEU A 60 -5.37 4.70 -0.18
CA LEU A 60 -6.81 4.81 -0.45
C LEU A 60 -7.52 5.51 0.72
N GLN A 61 -7.28 5.04 1.94
CA GLN A 61 -7.87 5.62 3.14
C GLN A 61 -7.40 7.06 3.43
N ASP A 62 -6.17 7.43 3.06
CA ASP A 62 -5.68 8.81 3.10
C ASP A 62 -6.50 9.71 2.17
N GLN A 63 -6.82 9.20 0.98
CA GLN A 63 -7.62 9.88 -0.06
C GLN A 63 -9.14 9.77 0.13
N GLY A 64 -9.60 9.16 1.23
CA GLY A 64 -11.03 8.99 1.51
C GLY A 64 -11.71 7.90 0.68
N LEU A 65 -10.93 7.01 0.06
CA LEU A 65 -11.40 5.85 -0.68
C LEU A 65 -11.29 4.58 0.19
N ASP A 66 -12.20 3.64 -0.03
CA ASP A 66 -12.06 2.29 0.51
C ASP A 66 -11.68 1.25 -0.55
N LEU A 67 -11.26 0.06 -0.09
CA LEU A 67 -10.91 -1.04 -1.00
C LEU A 67 -12.14 -1.56 -1.77
N GLY A 68 -13.34 -1.43 -1.20
CA GLY A 68 -14.59 -1.84 -1.81
C GLY A 68 -14.85 -1.07 -3.11
N GLU A 69 -14.64 0.24 -3.12
CA GLU A 69 -14.76 1.08 -4.33
C GLU A 69 -13.82 0.60 -5.44
N VAL A 70 -12.58 0.22 -5.10
CA VAL A 70 -11.62 -0.33 -6.08
C VAL A 70 -12.07 -1.70 -6.57
N ILE A 71 -12.55 -2.57 -5.69
CA ILE A 71 -13.06 -3.90 -6.04
C ILE A 71 -14.28 -3.79 -6.96
N ASP A 72 -15.21 -2.88 -6.68
CA ASP A 72 -16.39 -2.66 -7.52
C ASP A 72 -16.02 -2.07 -8.87
N ASN A 73 -15.01 -1.18 -8.91
CA ASN A 73 -14.45 -0.73 -10.18
C ASN A 73 -13.85 -1.90 -11.00
N LEU A 74 -13.14 -2.83 -10.34
CA LEU A 74 -12.59 -4.02 -10.99
C LEU A 74 -13.68 -4.97 -11.52
N LYS A 75 -14.76 -5.18 -10.73
CA LYS A 75 -15.92 -5.98 -11.18
C LYS A 75 -16.58 -5.38 -12.42
N ASN A 76 -16.66 -4.06 -12.53
CA ASN A 76 -17.28 -3.39 -13.67
C ASN A 76 -16.43 -3.42 -14.95
N ARG A 77 -15.17 -3.84 -14.88
CA ARG A 77 -14.27 -3.99 -16.04
C ARG A 77 -14.39 -5.36 -16.72
N HIS A 78 -15.11 -6.30 -16.11
CA HIS A 78 -15.28 -7.69 -16.52
C HIS A 78 -16.75 -8.12 -16.42
#